data_AF-A0A453B409-F1
#
_entry.id   AF-A0A453B409-F1
#
_cell.length_a   1.000
_cell.length_b   1.000
_cell.length_c   1.000
_cell.angle_alpha   90.00
_cell.angle_beta   90.00
_cell.angle_gamma   90.00
#
_symmetry.space_group_name_H-M   'P 1'
#
loop_
_entity.id
_entity.type
_entity.pdbx_description
1 polymer ?
#
loop_
_entity_poly.entity_id
_entity_poly.type
_entity_poly.pdbx_seq_one_letter_code
_entity_poly.pdbx_strand_id
1 'polypeptide(L)'
;MLEGIHKVLKPGGKFVSITFGQPHFRRRFFEAPEFTWSVEWNTFGDGFHYFFYILQKGKRSPESNSHQVTLPAVPSFNMLHEELESEDYIFRTNVDEL
;
A
#
# COMPACT_ATOMS: atom_id res chain seq x y z
N MET A 1 14.91 -2.99 -9.91
CA MET A 1 13.49 -3.00 -10.37
C MET A 1 12.79 -1.67 -10.12
N LEU A 2 12.92 -1.05 -8.92
CA LEU A 2 12.22 0.21 -8.59
C LEU A 2 12.80 1.48 -9.24
N GLU A 3 14.01 1.40 -9.79
CA GLU A 3 14.68 2.51 -10.49
C GLU A 3 13.86 3.10 -11.65
N GLY A 4 13.19 2.25 -12.43
CA GLY A 4 12.34 2.72 -13.53
C GLY A 4 11.21 3.62 -13.04
N ILE A 5 10.57 3.23 -11.94
CA ILE A 5 9.50 4.00 -11.28
C ILE A 5 10.08 5.30 -10.72
N HIS A 6 11.18 5.21 -9.97
CA HIS A 6 11.82 6.40 -9.40
C HIS A 6 12.22 7.40 -10.48
N LYS A 7 12.76 6.94 -11.62
CA LYS A 7 13.16 7.78 -12.76
C LYS A 7 11.98 8.55 -13.36
N VAL A 8 10.85 7.89 -13.61
CA VAL A 8 9.69 8.51 -14.29
C VAL A 8 8.85 9.39 -13.36
N LEU A 9 8.93 9.20 -12.04
CA LEU A 9 8.23 10.05 -11.08
C LEU A 9 8.77 11.49 -11.12
N LYS A 10 7.86 12.45 -11.23
CA LYS A 10 8.15 13.88 -11.02
C LYS A 10 8.53 14.14 -9.55
N PRO A 11 9.25 15.23 -9.24
CA PRO A 11 9.45 15.66 -7.86
C PRO A 11 8.11 15.77 -7.10
N GLY A 12 8.02 15.21 -5.90
CA GLY A 12 6.79 15.13 -5.12
C GLY A 12 5.79 14.06 -5.58
N GLY A 13 6.04 13.36 -6.69
CA GLY A 13 5.20 12.27 -7.18
C GLY A 13 5.15 11.09 -6.20
N LYS A 14 4.02 10.39 -6.20
CA LYS A 14 3.75 9.26 -5.32
C LYS A 14 3.71 7.95 -6.10
N PHE A 15 4.34 6.91 -5.56
CA PHE A 15 4.18 5.53 -5.98
C PHE A 15 3.47 4.77 -4.87
N VAL A 16 2.43 4.02 -5.23
CA VAL A 16 1.65 3.20 -4.30
C VAL A 16 1.86 1.74 -4.66
N SER A 17 2.24 0.93 -3.68
CA SER A 17 2.42 -0.51 -3.82
C SER A 17 1.51 -1.24 -2.84
N ILE A 18 0.59 -2.06 -3.34
CA ILE A 18 -0.31 -2.89 -2.52
C ILE A 18 0.10 -4.36 -2.67
N THR A 19 0.25 -5.07 -1.55
CA THR A 19 0.82 -6.42 -1.55
C THR A 19 0.56 -7.13 -0.22
N PHE A 20 0.57 -8.46 -0.22
CA PHE A 20 0.66 -9.26 1.02
C PHE A 20 2.05 -9.24 1.67
N GLY A 21 3.06 -8.71 0.96
CA GLY A 21 4.44 -8.68 1.46
C GLY A 21 4.59 -7.73 2.65
N GLN A 22 4.96 -8.31 3.80
CA GLN A 22 5.17 -7.58 5.04
C GLN A 22 6.37 -6.60 4.96
N PRO A 23 6.37 -5.52 5.78
CA PRO A 23 7.40 -4.48 5.74
C PRO A 23 8.80 -5.04 5.96
N HIS A 24 8.94 -6.06 6.80
CA HIS A 24 10.22 -6.71 7.10
C HIS A 24 10.96 -7.17 5.83
N PHE A 25 10.25 -7.69 4.84
CA PHE A 25 10.83 -8.16 3.58
C PHE A 25 11.01 -7.06 2.55
N ARG A 26 10.11 -6.06 2.55
CA ARG A 26 10.04 -5.06 1.48
C ARG A 26 10.86 -3.81 1.74
N ARG A 27 11.06 -3.45 3.01
CA ARG A 27 11.68 -2.18 3.42
C ARG A 27 13.07 -1.99 2.80
N ARG A 28 13.88 -3.05 2.76
CA ARG A 28 15.22 -3.01 2.14
C ARG A 28 15.23 -2.55 0.67
N PHE A 29 14.15 -2.82 -0.07
CA PHE A 29 14.04 -2.42 -1.47
C PHE A 29 13.56 -0.97 -1.61
N PHE A 30 12.67 -0.53 -0.73
CA PHE A 30 12.12 0.82 -0.76
C PHE A 30 13.10 1.86 -0.21
N GLU A 31 13.87 1.53 0.82
CA GLU A 31 14.81 2.43 1.51
C GLU A 31 16.24 2.35 0.98
N ALA A 32 16.44 1.69 -0.17
CA ALA A 32 17.77 1.59 -0.78
C ALA A 32 18.38 3.00 -1.01
N PRO A 33 19.71 3.17 -0.80
CA PRO A 33 20.36 4.49 -0.76
C PRO A 33 20.21 5.30 -2.06
N GLU A 34 20.01 4.64 -3.19
CA GLU A 34 19.78 5.25 -4.50
C GLU A 34 18.46 6.03 -4.60
N PHE A 35 17.49 5.77 -3.71
CA PHE A 35 16.19 6.42 -3.76
C PHE A 35 16.06 7.63 -2.84
N THR A 36 15.36 8.65 -3.31
CA THR A 36 15.14 9.91 -2.59
C THR A 36 13.71 10.06 -2.06
N TRP A 37 12.89 9.02 -2.15
CA TRP A 37 11.53 9.05 -1.64
C TRP A 37 11.45 8.78 -0.12
N SER A 38 10.42 9.32 0.54
CA SER A 38 9.97 8.80 1.83
C SER A 38 9.20 7.49 1.62
N VAL A 39 9.09 6.68 2.66
CA VAL A 39 8.32 5.43 2.65
C VAL A 39 7.39 5.44 3.85
N GLU A 40 6.10 5.34 3.58
CA GLU A 40 5.04 5.14 4.58
C GLU A 40 4.32 3.85 4.25
N TRP A 41 3.81 3.14 5.24
CA TRP A 41 2.96 1.98 4.99
C TRP A 41 1.94 1.81 6.10
N ASN A 42 0.83 1.18 5.75
CA ASN A 42 -0.20 0.78 6.71
C ASN A 42 -0.91 -0.47 6.14
N THR A 43 -1.84 -1.04 6.89
CA THR A 43 -2.59 -2.24 6.53
C THR A 43 -4.06 -1.93 6.28
N PHE A 44 -4.72 -2.75 5.46
CA PHE A 44 -6.17 -2.74 5.28
C PHE A 44 -6.71 -4.15 5.01
N GLY A 45 -8.02 -4.34 5.21
CA GLY A 45 -8.71 -5.63 5.13
C GLY A 45 -8.90 -6.28 6.50
N ASP A 46 -10.05 -6.93 6.68
CA ASP A 46 -10.36 -7.76 7.85
C ASP A 46 -10.04 -9.23 7.53
N GLY A 47 -9.40 -9.95 8.46
CA GLY A 47 -8.91 -11.32 8.23
C GLY A 47 -7.58 -11.44 7.46
N PHE A 48 -7.49 -10.91 6.22
CA PHE A 48 -6.25 -10.94 5.42
C PHE A 48 -5.67 -9.53 5.21
N HIS A 49 -4.75 -9.13 6.10
CA HIS A 49 -4.16 -7.80 6.03
C HIS A 49 -3.27 -7.62 4.78
N TYR A 50 -3.73 -6.79 3.85
CA TYR A 50 -2.87 -6.23 2.81
C TYR A 50 -2.00 -5.14 3.40
N PHE A 51 -0.77 -5.01 2.89
CA PHE A 51 0.10 -3.88 3.16
C PHE A 51 0.05 -2.93 1.97
N PHE A 52 -0.25 -1.66 2.24
CA PHE A 52 -0.13 -0.60 1.26
C PHE A 52 1.04 0.30 1.63
N TYR A 53 1.94 0.51 0.68
CA TYR A 53 3.11 1.36 0.80
C TYR A 53 2.93 2.60 -0.05
N ILE A 54 3.17 3.78 0.54
CA ILE A 54 3.17 5.07 -0.14
C ILE A 54 4.61 5.58 -0.16
N LEU A 55 5.16 5.76 -1.36
CA LEU A 55 6.50 6.26 -1.57
C LEU A 55 6.44 7.62 -2.26
N GLN A 56 6.95 8.68 -1.62
CA GLN A 56 6.88 10.04 -2.16
C GLN A 56 8.26 10.59 -2.50
N LYS A 57 8.51 10.84 -3.79
CA LYS A 57 9.83 11.28 -4.30
C LYS A 57 10.24 12.66 -3.78
N GLY A 58 11.48 12.77 -3.30
CA GLY A 58 12.07 14.02 -2.82
C GLY A 58 11.73 14.37 -1.36
N LYS A 59 11.18 13.42 -0.60
CA LYS A 59 10.79 13.60 0.82
C LYS A 59 11.55 12.69 1.79
N ARG A 60 12.63 12.02 1.36
CA ARG A 60 13.45 11.19 2.25
C ARG A 60 14.02 12.02 3.40
N SER A 61 13.66 11.69 4.63
CA SER A 61 14.28 12.26 5.82
C SER A 61 15.54 11.46 6.19
N PRO A 62 16.60 12.11 6.72
CA PRO A 62 17.78 11.43 7.24
C PRO A 62 17.49 10.64 8.53
N GLU A 63 16.33 10.85 9.15
CA GLU A 63 15.92 10.27 10.44
C GLU A 63 14.74 9.29 10.33
N SER A 64 14.58 8.62 9.18
CA SER A 64 13.47 7.66 8.94
C SER A 64 13.56 6.34 9.73
N ASN A 65 14.27 6.34 10.87
CA ASN A 65 14.28 5.24 11.83
C ASN A 65 13.07 5.26 12.78
N SER A 66 12.26 6.32 12.76
CA SER A 66 11.07 6.42 13.59
C SER A 66 9.99 5.47 13.06
N HIS A 67 9.74 4.44 13.87
CA HIS A 67 8.67 3.46 13.69
C HIS A 67 7.32 4.18 13.61
N GLN A 68 6.88 4.53 12.41
CA GLN A 68 5.50 4.98 12.21
C GLN A 68 4.61 3.75 12.14
N VAL A 69 4.38 3.14 13.30
CA VAL A 69 3.17 2.35 13.51
C VAL A 69 2.06 3.39 13.65
N THR A 70 1.49 3.82 12.52
CA THR A 70 0.20 4.49 12.58
C THR A 70 -0.78 3.41 13.03
N LEU A 71 -1.11 3.40 14.33
CA LEU A 71 -2.19 2.56 14.85
C LEU A 71 -3.40 2.78 13.94
N PRO A 72 -3.96 1.73 13.32
CA PRO A 72 -5.09 1.91 12.43
C PRO A 72 -6.21 2.55 13.24
N ALA A 73 -6.71 3.69 12.75
CA ALA A 73 -7.98 4.22 13.20
C ALA A 73 -8.99 3.07 13.15
N VAL A 74 -9.84 2.97 14.18
CA VAL A 74 -10.90 1.96 14.30
C VAL A 74 -11.49 1.69 12.92
N PRO A 75 -11.46 0.44 12.41
CA PRO A 75 -11.83 0.18 11.04
C PRO A 75 -13.26 0.70 10.84
N SER A 76 -13.38 1.72 9.99
CA SER A 76 -14.69 2.17 9.54
C SER A 76 -15.24 1.04 8.69
N PHE A 77 -16.18 0.27 9.25
CA PHE A 77 -16.93 -0.76 8.54
C PHE A 77 -17.47 -0.16 7.24
N ASN A 78 -16.90 -0.56 6.12
CA ASN A 78 -17.43 -0.22 4.81
C ASN A 78 -18.35 -1.36 4.39
N MET A 79 -19.66 -1.19 4.64
CA MET A 79 -20.67 -2.20 4.32
C MET A 79 -20.63 -2.63 2.85
N LEU A 80 -20.23 -1.74 1.94
CA LEU A 80 -20.06 -2.07 0.52
C LEU A 80 -18.94 -3.10 0.31
N HIS A 81 -17.86 -3.02 1.08
CA HIS A 81 -16.74 -3.95 0.96
C HIS A 81 -17.10 -5.34 1.49
N GLU A 82 -17.82 -5.40 2.61
CA GLU A 82 -18.33 -6.64 3.19
C GLU A 82 -19.33 -7.34 2.25
N GLU A 83 -20.16 -6.57 1.53
CA GLU A 83 -21.06 -7.11 0.51
C GLU A 83 -20.29 -7.71 -0.68
N LEU A 84 -19.21 -7.06 -1.14
CA LEU A 84 -18.37 -7.56 -2.24
C LEU A 84 -17.56 -8.82 -1.88
N GLU A 85 -17.17 -8.97 -0.62
CA GLU A 85 -16.44 -10.13 -0.10
C GLU A 85 -17.37 -11.30 0.29
N SER A 86 -18.68 -11.07 0.32
CA SER A 86 -19.67 -12.11 0.57
C SER A 86 -19.60 -13.20 -0.48
N GLU A 87 -19.64 -14.46 -0.06
CA GLU A 87 -19.71 -15.63 -0.95
C GLU A 87 -20.88 -15.51 -1.94
N ASP A 88 -21.97 -14.86 -1.53
CA ASP A 88 -23.16 -14.61 -2.34
C ASP A 88 -22.93 -13.64 -3.51
N TYR A 89 -21.89 -12.80 -3.46
CA TYR A 89 -21.63 -11.78 -4.48
C TYR A 89 -21.29 -12.40 -5.84
N ILE A 90 -20.49 -13.47 -5.85
CA ILE A 90 -20.11 -14.18 -7.08
C ILE A 90 -21.35 -14.78 -7.75
N PHE A 91 -22.31 -15.29 -6.96
CA PHE A 91 -23.56 -15.88 -7.49
C PHE A 91 -24.56 -14.84 -8.01
N ARG A 92 -24.45 -13.58 -7.58
CA ARG A 92 -25.29 -12.47 -8.05
C ARG A 92 -24.73 -11.75 -9.27
N THR A 93 -23.46 -11.98 -9.59
CA THR A 93 -22.83 -11.36 -10.75
C THR A 93 -23.30 -12.09 -12.01
N ASN A 94 -24.24 -11.49 -12.73
CA ASN A 94 -24.75 -12.06 -13.97
C ASN A 94 -23.68 -11.90 -15.07
N VAL A 95 -22.98 -12.99 -15.39
CA VAL A 95 -21.87 -12.98 -16.36
C VAL A 95 -22.38 -12.81 -17.80
N ASP A 96 -23.69 -12.97 -18.03
CA ASP A 96 -24.32 -12.90 -19.36
C ASP A 96 -24.55 -11.47 -19.88
N GLU A 97 -24.18 -10.43 -19.12
CA GLU A 97 -24.38 -9.01 -19.51
C GLU A 97 -23.11 -8.31 -20.04
N LEU A 98 -22.07 -9.06 -20.45
CA LEU A 98 -20.82 -8.50 -21.02
C LEU A 98 -20.67 -8.72 -22.53
#